data_AF-A0A433QDI4-F1
#
_entry.id   AF-A0A433QDI4-F1
#
_cell.length_a   1.000
_cell.length_b   1.000
_cell.length_c   1.000
_cell.angle_alpha   90.00
_cell.angle_beta   90.00
_cell.angle_gamma   90.00
#
_symmetry.space_group_name_H-M   'P 1'
#
loop_
_entity.id
_entity.type
_entity.pdbx_description
1 polymer ?
#
loop_
_entity_poly.entity_id
_entity_poly.type
_entity_poly.pdbx_seq_one_letter_code
_entity_poly.pdbx_strand_id
1 'polypeptide(L)'
;MLTTTIHIITLASYIQEVFGAQDTRNAMVGITICGHQICIWIFDQSGAIGLEVVNVDVQPLLFIRIIVGLADNKFGFDNTIQTTQNGRIVVIGPDTFTLLKCIYRNAGINT
;
A
#
# COMPACT_ATOMS: atom_id res chain seq x y z
N MET A 1 17.18 17.15 -1.21
CA MET A 1 17.22 16.11 -2.25
C MET A 1 17.82 14.79 -1.73
N LEU A 2 18.99 14.77 -1.07
CA LEU A 2 19.58 13.53 -0.50
C LEU A 2 18.79 12.88 0.64
N THR A 3 18.10 13.66 1.48
CA THR A 3 17.29 13.14 2.59
C THR A 3 16.06 12.37 2.12
N THR A 4 15.36 12.87 1.09
CA THR A 4 14.13 12.27 0.56
C THR A 4 14.35 10.83 0.04
N THR A 5 15.53 10.54 -0.51
CA THR A 5 15.86 9.20 -1.04
C THR A 5 16.02 8.13 0.04
N ILE A 6 16.50 8.48 1.25
CA ILE A 6 16.60 7.53 2.36
C ILE A 6 15.21 7.22 2.91
N HIS A 7 14.35 8.24 3.04
CA HIS A 7 13.00 8.08 3.58
C HIS A 7 12.13 7.14 2.74
N ILE A 8 12.28 7.16 1.40
CA ILE A 8 11.50 6.27 0.53
C ILE A 8 11.96 4.81 0.62
N ILE A 9 13.26 4.54 0.80
CA ILE A 9 13.77 3.17 0.97
C ILE A 9 13.20 2.56 2.25
N THR A 10 13.24 3.32 3.35
CA THR A 10 12.65 2.87 4.63
C THR A 10 11.15 2.62 4.48
N LEU A 11 10.41 3.53 3.82
CA LEU A 11 8.99 3.34 3.55
C LEU A 11 8.72 2.09 2.70
N ALA A 12 9.53 1.83 1.67
CA ALA A 12 9.41 0.65 0.83
C ALA A 12 9.61 -0.65 1.62
N SER A 13 10.56 -0.69 2.56
CA SER A 13 10.74 -1.85 3.45
C SER A 13 9.49 -2.14 4.29
N TYR A 14 8.89 -1.11 4.90
CA TYR A 14 7.64 -1.30 5.65
C TYR A 14 6.48 -1.76 4.77
N ILE A 15 6.36 -1.21 3.56
CA ILE A 15 5.30 -1.62 2.62
C ILE A 15 5.49 -3.05 2.14
N GLN A 16 6.73 -3.49 1.94
CA GLN A 16 7.04 -4.88 1.62
C GLN A 16 6.57 -5.83 2.74
N GLU A 17 6.74 -5.45 4.01
CA GLU A 17 6.21 -6.21 5.15
C GLU A 17 4.68 -6.29 5.10
N VAL A 18 4.00 -5.19 4.78
CA VAL A 18 2.53 -5.16 4.65
C VAL A 18 2.05 -6.06 3.51
N PHE A 19 2.66 -6.02 2.33
CA PHE A 19 2.30 -6.90 1.22
C PHE A 19 2.54 -8.39 1.56
N GLY A 20 3.60 -8.69 2.31
CA GLY A 20 3.87 -10.04 2.77
C GLY A 20 2.83 -10.56 3.78
N ALA A 21 2.29 -9.67 4.62
CA ALA A 21 1.31 -9.99 5.65
C ALA A 21 -0.14 -10.03 5.13
N GLN A 22 -0.46 -9.13 4.20
CA GLN A 22 -1.79 -8.93 3.62
C GLN A 22 -1.76 -9.34 2.15
N ASP A 23 -1.84 -10.64 1.87
CA ASP A 23 -1.80 -11.17 0.50
C ASP A 23 -3.02 -10.82 -0.37
N THR A 24 -4.04 -10.19 0.20
CA THR A 24 -5.15 -9.56 -0.54
C THR A 24 -4.89 -8.09 -0.86
N ARG A 25 -3.68 -7.57 -0.67
CA ARG A 25 -3.33 -6.17 -0.95
C ARG A 25 -2.49 -6.10 -2.22
N ASN A 26 -3.00 -5.44 -3.26
CA ASN A 26 -2.33 -5.25 -4.55
C ASN A 26 -1.64 -3.88 -4.68
N ALA A 27 -2.06 -2.91 -3.86
CA ALA A 27 -1.46 -1.59 -3.82
C ALA A 27 -1.52 -0.97 -2.41
N MET A 28 -0.69 0.02 -2.14
CA MET A 28 -0.68 0.74 -0.88
C MET A 28 -0.27 2.20 -1.10
N VAL A 29 -0.88 3.12 -0.35
CA VAL A 29 -0.44 4.52 -0.32
C VAL A 29 0.49 4.70 0.88
N GLY A 30 1.63 5.32 0.65
CA GLY A 30 2.56 5.74 1.69
C GLY A 30 2.89 7.23 1.56
N ILE A 31 3.42 7.82 2.61
CA ILE A 31 3.90 9.20 2.59
C ILE A 31 5.29 9.31 3.19
N THR A 32 6.06 10.26 2.67
CA THR A 32 7.31 10.70 3.29
C THR A 32 7.17 12.16 3.69
N ILE A 33 7.50 12.49 4.94
CA ILE A 33 7.47 13.85 5.46
C ILE A 33 8.90 14.29 5.77
N CYS A 34 9.31 15.45 5.26
CA CYS A 34 10.63 16.05 5.43
C CYS A 34 10.46 17.53 5.82
N GLY A 35 10.31 17.81 7.12
CA GLY A 35 9.96 19.16 7.58
C GLY A 35 8.58 19.57 7.05
N HIS A 36 8.52 20.71 6.36
CA HIS A 36 7.27 21.24 5.77
C HIS A 36 6.92 20.62 4.41
N GLN A 37 7.68 19.62 3.96
CA GLN A 37 7.45 18.94 2.68
C GLN A 37 6.85 17.56 2.90
N ILE A 38 5.79 17.24 2.16
CA ILE A 38 5.20 15.90 2.11
C ILE A 38 5.19 15.39 0.67
N CYS A 39 5.54 14.13 0.47
CA CYS A 39 5.39 13.43 -0.81
C CYS A 39 4.53 12.19 -0.61
N ILE A 40 3.60 11.98 -1.53
CA ILE A 40 2.69 10.82 -1.55
C ILE A 40 3.25 9.81 -2.53
N TRP A 41 3.17 8.54 -2.14
CA TRP A 41 3.67 7.42 -2.92
C TRP A 41 2.56 6.39 -3.07
N ILE A 42 2.39 5.91 -4.29
CA ILE A 42 1.56 4.74 -4.58
C ILE A 42 2.51 3.60 -4.86
N PHE A 43 2.39 2.55 -4.07
CA PHE A 43 3.13 1.32 -4.22
C PHE A 43 2.21 0.24 -4.78
N ASP A 44 2.75 -0.57 -5.68
CA ASP A 44 2.16 -1.82 -6.11
C ASP A 44 3.21 -2.93 -6.06
N GLN A 45 2.86 -4.12 -6.55
CA GLN A 45 3.79 -5.25 -6.60
C GLN A 45 4.99 -5.03 -7.55
N SER A 46 4.92 -4.04 -8.45
CA SER A 46 5.96 -3.71 -9.43
C SER A 46 6.89 -2.59 -8.96
N GLY A 47 6.49 -1.77 -8.00
CA GLY A 47 7.33 -0.71 -7.45
C GLY A 47 6.56 0.44 -6.80
N ALA A 48 7.13 1.64 -6.88
CA ALA A 48 6.58 2.85 -6.28
C ALA A 48 6.58 4.01 -7.27
N ILE A 49 5.49 4.78 -7.28
CA ILE A 49 5.37 6.03 -8.03
C ILE A 49 5.10 7.16 -7.04
N GLY A 50 5.92 8.20 -7.09
CA GLY A 50 5.79 9.40 -6.26
C GLY A 50 5.03 10.51 -6.97
N LEU A 51 4.20 11.22 -6.21
CA LEU A 51 3.57 12.47 -6.64
C LEU A 51 4.50 13.68 -6.42
N GLU A 52 4.06 14.85 -6.89
CA GLU A 52 4.75 16.11 -6.60
C GLU A 52 4.83 16.38 -5.09
N VAL A 53 5.95 16.97 -4.66
CA VAL A 53 6.18 17.35 -3.27
C VAL A 53 5.29 18.54 -2.91
N VAL A 54 4.44 18.38 -1.91
CA VAL A 54 3.56 19.42 -1.38
C VAL A 54 4.24 20.14 -0.23
N ASN A 55 4.23 21.47 -0.26
CA ASN A 55 4.61 22.30 0.89
C ASN A 55 3.38 22.56 1.76
N VAL A 56 3.40 22.08 3.01
CA VAL A 56 2.26 22.15 3.94
C VAL A 56 1.95 23.58 4.40
N ASP A 57 2.95 24.47 4.44
CA ASP A 57 2.75 25.87 4.84
C ASP A 57 2.04 26.66 3.72
N VAL A 58 2.31 26.28 2.47
CA VAL A 58 1.68 26.89 1.28
C VAL A 58 0.30 26.29 1.04
N GLN A 59 0.12 24.99 1.29
CA GLN A 59 -1.11 24.26 0.99
C GLN A 59 -1.64 23.45 2.19
N PRO A 60 -1.97 24.09 3.33
CA PRO A 60 -2.37 23.40 4.56
C PRO A 60 -3.67 22.62 4.42
N LEU A 61 -4.62 23.11 3.61
CA LEU A 61 -5.86 22.39 3.33
C LEU A 61 -5.62 21.10 2.54
N LEU A 62 -4.65 21.10 1.60
CA LEU A 62 -4.29 19.90 0.86
C LEU A 62 -3.65 18.87 1.79
N PHE A 63 -2.78 19.31 2.71
CA PHE A 63 -2.22 18.44 3.73
C PHE A 63 -3.31 17.73 4.55
N ILE A 64 -4.32 18.46 5.05
CA ILE A 64 -5.44 17.86 5.79
C ILE A 64 -6.18 16.83 4.92
N ARG A 65 -6.46 17.15 3.66
CA ARG A 65 -7.12 16.22 2.72
C ARG A 65 -6.31 14.94 2.50
N ILE A 66 -4.98 15.06 2.39
CA ILE A 66 -4.09 13.91 2.25
C ILE A 66 -4.21 13.01 3.49
N ILE A 67 -4.08 13.58 4.69
CA ILE A 67 -4.17 12.79 5.94
C ILE A 67 -5.54 12.11 6.09
N VAL A 68 -6.63 12.80 5.76
CA VAL A 68 -7.97 12.21 5.77
C VAL A 68 -8.09 11.09 4.73
N GLY A 69 -7.55 11.29 3.52
CA GLY A 69 -7.55 10.27 2.47
C GLY A 69 -6.77 9.01 2.85
N LEU A 70 -5.67 9.14 3.59
CA LEU A 70 -4.88 8.01 4.09
C LEU A 70 -5.61 7.19 5.16
N ALA A 71 -6.62 7.76 5.83
CA ALA A 71 -7.43 7.02 6.80
C ALA A 71 -8.39 6.01 6.13
N ASP A 72 -8.60 6.10 4.82
CA ASP A 72 -9.35 5.08 4.07
C ASP A 72 -8.48 3.83 3.87
N ASN A 73 -8.88 2.75 4.56
CA ASN A 73 -8.16 1.49 4.51
C ASN A 73 -8.54 0.64 3.29
N LYS A 74 -9.52 1.02 2.47
CA LYS A 74 -10.01 0.17 1.37
C LYS A 74 -9.14 0.19 0.12
N PHE A 75 -8.33 1.23 -0.05
CA PHE A 75 -7.49 1.38 -1.24
C PHE A 75 -6.53 0.20 -1.39
N GLY A 76 -6.45 -0.38 -2.59
CA GLY A 76 -5.47 -1.40 -2.93
C GLY A 76 -5.77 -2.79 -2.37
N PHE A 77 -6.99 -3.05 -1.89
CA PHE A 77 -7.45 -4.42 -1.67
C PHE A 77 -7.86 -5.08 -2.99
N ASP A 78 -7.38 -6.30 -3.19
CA ASP A 78 -7.74 -7.17 -4.30
C ASP A 78 -9.00 -7.96 -3.94
N ASN A 79 -10.12 -7.55 -4.53
CA ASN A 79 -11.41 -8.21 -4.34
C ASN A 79 -11.58 -9.47 -5.20
N THR A 80 -10.61 -9.81 -6.05
CA THR A 80 -10.66 -11.05 -6.85
C THR A 80 -10.39 -12.28 -5.99
N ILE A 81 -9.62 -12.12 -4.90
CA ILE A 81 -9.32 -13.17 -3.94
C ILE A 81 -10.43 -13.23 -2.87
N GLN A 82 -11.14 -14.35 -2.81
CA GLN A 82 -12.26 -14.53 -1.87
C GLN A 82 -11.97 -15.69 -0.91
N THR A 83 -12.36 -15.53 0.35
CA THR A 83 -12.29 -16.60 1.36
C THR A 83 -13.67 -17.24 1.47
N THR A 84 -13.73 -18.56 1.30
CA THR A 84 -14.94 -19.39 1.35
C THR A 84 -14.80 -20.45 2.45
N GLN A 85 -15.86 -21.23 2.70
CA GLN A 85 -15.79 -22.36 3.63
C GLN A 85 -14.78 -23.44 3.19
N ASN A 86 -14.55 -23.58 1.88
CA ASN A 86 -13.69 -24.62 1.30
C ASN A 86 -12.25 -24.15 1.03
N GLY A 87 -11.88 -22.96 1.51
CA GLY A 87 -10.58 -22.34 1.26
C GLY A 87 -10.71 -21.05 0.46
N ARG A 88 -9.65 -20.67 -0.26
CA ARG A 88 -9.60 -19.39 -0.99
C ARG A 88 -9.69 -19.61 -2.48
N ILE A 89 -10.37 -18.70 -3.17
CA ILE A 89 -10.57 -18.73 -4.61
C ILE A 89 -10.15 -17.40 -5.23
N VAL A 90 -9.83 -17.42 -6.52
CA VAL A 90 -9.65 -16.23 -7.36
C VAL A 90 -10.62 -16.29 -8.52
N VAL A 91 -11.33 -15.19 -8.77
CA VAL A 91 -12.26 -15.08 -9.90
C VAL A 91 -11.65 -14.18 -10.97
N ILE A 92 -11.53 -14.70 -12.19
CA ILE A 92 -10.99 -13.97 -13.35
C ILE A 92 -11.96 -14.13 -14.51
N GLY A 93 -12.75 -13.08 -14.77
CA GLY A 93 -13.81 -13.14 -15.77
C GLY A 93 -14.84 -14.23 -15.45
N PRO A 94 -15.14 -15.16 -16.37
CA PRO A 94 -16.08 -16.25 -16.11
C PRO A 94 -15.47 -17.40 -15.29
N ASP A 95 -14.15 -17.41 -15.11
CA ASP A 95 -13.42 -18.54 -14.56
C ASP A 95 -13.16 -18.38 -13.06
N THR A 96 -13.20 -19.50 -12.33
CA THR A 96 -12.88 -19.56 -10.89
C THR A 96 -11.75 -20.55 -10.65
N PHE A 97 -10.73 -20.10 -9.92
CA PHE A 97 -9.54 -20.88 -9.60
C PHE A 97 -9.42 -21.07 -8.09
N THR A 98 -9.11 -22.29 -7.65
CA THR A 98 -8.86 -22.57 -6.22
C THR A 98 -7.40 -22.34 -5.90
N LEU A 99 -7.13 -21.57 -4.84
CA LEU A 99 -5.79 -21.40 -4.29
C LEU A 99 -5.44 -22.65 -3.46
N LEU A 100 -4.51 -23.46 -3.98
CA LEU A 100 -4.15 -24.75 -3.38
C LEU A 100 -3.46 -24.60 -2.03
N LYS A 101 -2.38 -23.81 -1.98
CA LYS A 101 -1.55 -23.62 -0.79
C LYS A 101 -0.79 -22.31 -0.89
N CYS A 102 -0.69 -21.60 0.24
CA CYS A 102 0.22 -20.48 0.37
C CYS A 102 1.68 -21.00 0.43
N ILE A 103 2.50 -20.61 -0.54
CA ILE A 103 3.93 -20.99 -0.61
C ILE A 103 4.76 -20.12 0.34
N TYR A 104 4.41 -18.84 0.45
CA TYR A 104 5.05 -17.88 1.31
C TYR A 104 4.02 -16.84 1.76
N ARG A 105 3.99 -16.58 3.07
CA ARG A 105 3.31 -15.45 3.67
C ARG A 105 4.22 -14.96 4.78
N ASN A 106 4.56 -13.68 4.77
CA ASN A 106 5.21 -13.09 5.91
C ASN A 106 4.18 -13.03 7.03
N ALA A 107 4.50 -13.51 8.24
CA ALA A 107 3.58 -13.41 9.37
C ALA A 107 3.21 -11.94 9.66
N GLY A 108 4.05 -10.99 9.22
CA GLY A 108 3.82 -9.57 9.39
C GLY A 108 3.86 -9.15 10.85
N ILE A 109 3.56 -7.88 11.08
CA ILE A 109 3.17 -7.40 12.41
C ILE A 109 1.71 -7.83 12.58
N ASN A 110 1.46 -8.82 13.45
CA ASN A 110 0.11 -9.22 13.82
C ASN A 110 -0.64 -7.98 14.34
N THR A 111 -1.64 -7.49 13.59
CA THR A 111 -2.66 -6.56 14.09
C THR A 111 -4.00 -7.27 14.16
#